data_AF-A0A429HV59-F1
#
_entry.id   AF-A0A429HV59-F1
#
_cell.length_a   1.000
_cell.length_b   1.000
_cell.length_c   1.000
_cell.angle_alpha   90.00
_cell.angle_beta   90.00
_cell.angle_gamma   90.00
#
_symmetry.space_group_name_H-M   'P 1'
#
loop_
_entity.id
_entity.type
_entity.pdbx_description
1 polymer ?
#
loop_
_entity_poly.entity_id
_entity_poly.type
_entity_poly.pdbx_seq_one_letter_code
_entity_poly.pdbx_strand_id
1 'polypeptide(L)'
;METVLYEDLLDYTPFPRSVRLARYRMARLLWEWGYGHLVDDAELLVSELLTNAITHGRVPGRLVRVHLAVGKDVLRLAVSDARGEARPCVREAGDDAPGGLGLLLVQELAARWGVRDREIGKTVWCELDVRRGRPSGPGRRGRCPSGR
;
A
#
# COMPACT_ATOMS: atom_id res chain seq x y z
N MET A 1 18.29 9.46 7.76
CA MET A 1 17.12 9.56 6.86
C MET A 1 17.50 8.88 5.57
N GLU A 2 16.75 7.87 5.12
CA GLU A 2 16.90 7.32 3.77
C GLU A 2 16.64 8.46 2.78
N THR A 3 17.59 8.70 1.87
CA THR A 3 17.44 9.71 0.83
C THR A 3 16.31 9.31 -0.11
N VAL A 4 15.29 10.15 -0.21
CA VAL A 4 14.21 10.00 -1.19
C VAL A 4 14.70 10.56 -2.52
N LEU A 5 14.62 9.76 -3.57
CA LEU A 5 15.02 10.11 -4.93
C LEU A 5 13.85 10.70 -5.72
N TYR A 6 12.67 10.10 -5.53
CA TYR A 6 11.42 10.53 -6.16
C TYR A 6 10.27 10.39 -5.17
N GLU A 7 9.32 11.33 -5.21
CA GLU A 7 8.10 11.23 -4.41
C GLU A 7 6.88 11.78 -5.15
N ASP A 8 5.72 11.23 -4.79
CA ASP A 8 4.42 11.74 -5.16
C ASP A 8 3.45 11.58 -3.98
N LEU A 9 2.70 12.64 -3.71
CA LEU A 9 1.73 12.70 -2.62
C LEU A 9 0.42 13.28 -3.14
N LEU A 10 -0.65 12.49 -3.16
CA LEU A 10 -1.93 12.93 -3.68
C LEU A 10 -3.11 12.46 -2.82
N ASP A 11 -4.06 13.37 -2.63
CA ASP A 11 -5.31 13.11 -1.93
C ASP A 11 -6.42 12.69 -2.91
N TYR A 12 -7.17 11.66 -2.51
CA TYR A 12 -8.26 11.08 -3.26
C TYR A 12 -9.55 11.14 -2.45
N THR A 13 -10.66 11.34 -3.16
CA THR A 13 -11.98 11.09 -2.59
C THR A 13 -12.16 9.57 -2.36
N PRO A 14 -12.77 9.13 -1.25
CA PRO A 14 -12.85 7.71 -0.90
C PRO A 14 -13.97 6.99 -1.68
N PHE A 15 -13.82 6.93 -3.00
CA PHE A 15 -14.73 6.23 -3.91
C PHE A 15 -13.96 5.14 -4.67
N PRO A 16 -14.60 4.00 -5.03
CA PRO A 16 -13.95 2.91 -5.75
C PRO A 16 -13.20 3.34 -7.03
N ARG A 17 -13.72 4.35 -7.75
CA ARG A 17 -13.05 4.92 -8.94
C ARG A 17 -11.65 5.48 -8.65
N SER A 18 -11.41 5.94 -7.43
CA SER A 18 -10.12 6.49 -7.01
C SER A 18 -9.02 5.43 -6.99
N VAL A 19 -9.37 4.15 -6.78
CA VAL A 19 -8.42 3.03 -6.88
C VAL A 19 -7.83 2.95 -8.28
N ARG A 20 -8.67 3.06 -9.31
CA ARG A 20 -8.23 3.05 -10.71
C ARG A 20 -7.36 4.26 -11.03
N LEU A 21 -7.70 5.44 -10.52
CA LEU A 21 -6.93 6.66 -10.73
C LEU A 21 -5.55 6.61 -10.05
N ALA A 22 -5.48 6.05 -8.83
CA ALA A 22 -4.23 5.86 -8.10
C ALA A 22 -3.29 4.89 -8.82
N ARG A 23 -3.81 3.75 -9.30
CA ARG A 23 -3.04 2.81 -10.13
C ARG A 23 -2.44 3.48 -11.36
N TYR A 24 -3.27 4.13 -12.18
CA TYR A 24 -2.81 4.76 -13.42
C TYR A 24 -1.75 5.84 -13.16
N ARG A 25 -1.94 6.66 -12.11
CA ARG A 25 -0.96 7.68 -11.74
C ARG A 25 0.37 7.05 -11.34
N MET A 26 0.33 6.06 -10.46
CA MET A 26 1.53 5.39 -9.97
C MET A 26 2.27 4.64 -11.07
N ALA A 27 1.58 3.90 -11.92
CA ALA A 27 2.19 3.22 -13.06
C ALA A 27 2.94 4.23 -13.96
N ARG A 28 2.29 5.35 -14.28
CA ARG A 28 2.91 6.41 -15.09
C ARG A 28 4.16 6.98 -14.43
N LEU A 29 4.09 7.31 -13.14
CA LEU A 29 5.24 7.84 -12.38
C LEU A 29 6.39 6.84 -12.31
N LEU A 30 6.12 5.56 -12.07
CA LEU A 30 7.16 4.54 -12.02
C LEU A 30 7.85 4.35 -13.37
N TRP A 31 7.12 4.44 -14.48
CA TRP A 31 7.73 4.48 -15.81
C TRP A 31 8.59 5.73 -16.02
N GLU A 32 8.08 6.92 -15.65
CA GLU A 32 8.80 8.19 -15.75
C GLU A 32 10.08 8.20 -14.90
N TRP A 33 10.09 7.55 -13.74
CA TRP A 33 11.23 7.47 -12.84
C TRP A 33 12.19 6.31 -13.15
N GLY A 34 11.93 5.49 -14.16
CA GLY A 34 12.79 4.37 -14.57
C GLY A 34 12.61 3.08 -13.76
N TYR A 35 11.51 2.93 -13.03
CA TYR A 35 11.15 1.76 -12.21
C TYR A 35 9.97 0.98 -12.79
N GLY A 36 9.83 0.97 -14.13
CA GLY A 36 8.73 0.29 -14.83
C GLY A 36 8.58 -1.19 -14.50
N HIS A 37 9.67 -1.88 -14.13
CA HIS A 37 9.65 -3.29 -13.72
C HIS A 37 8.91 -3.55 -12.40
N LEU A 38 8.63 -2.52 -11.60
CA LEU A 38 7.87 -2.63 -10.34
C LEU A 38 6.37 -2.37 -10.51
N VAL A 39 5.92 -1.95 -11.70
CA VAL A 39 4.56 -1.45 -11.91
C VAL A 39 3.50 -2.49 -11.55
N ASP A 40 3.65 -3.75 -12.00
CA ASP A 40 2.68 -4.81 -11.74
C ASP A 40 2.47 -5.05 -10.23
N ASP A 41 3.57 -5.22 -9.49
CA ASP A 41 3.55 -5.45 -8.04
C ASP A 41 3.01 -4.21 -7.31
N ALA A 42 3.47 -3.02 -7.70
CA ALA A 42 3.04 -1.78 -7.07
C ALA A 42 1.54 -1.56 -7.27
N GLU A 43 1.01 -1.72 -8.49
CA GLU A 43 -0.41 -1.52 -8.81
C GLU A 43 -1.32 -2.43 -7.99
N LEU A 44 -0.89 -3.67 -7.78
CA LEU A 44 -1.62 -4.61 -6.94
C LEU A 44 -1.62 -4.11 -5.48
N LEU A 45 -0.45 -3.78 -4.94
CA LEU A 45 -0.31 -3.30 -3.57
C LEU A 45 -1.10 -2.01 -3.30
N VAL A 46 -1.03 -1.00 -4.17
CA VAL A 46 -1.79 0.24 -3.98
C VAL A 46 -3.29 -0.03 -4.06
N SER A 47 -3.72 -0.98 -4.89
CA SER A 47 -5.13 -1.34 -5.01
C SER A 47 -5.66 -1.94 -3.72
N GLU A 48 -4.91 -2.86 -3.12
CA GLU A 48 -5.29 -3.49 -1.86
C GLU A 48 -5.29 -2.49 -0.70
N LEU A 49 -4.24 -1.68 -0.58
CA LEU A 49 -4.15 -0.66 0.48
C LEU A 49 -5.26 0.39 0.36
N LEU A 50 -5.50 0.89 -0.85
CA LEU A 50 -6.51 1.93 -1.08
C LEU A 50 -7.94 1.37 -0.98
N THR A 51 -8.18 0.14 -1.43
CA THR A 51 -9.46 -0.54 -1.24
C THR A 51 -9.74 -0.74 0.25
N ASN A 52 -8.75 -1.15 1.04
CA ASN A 52 -8.90 -1.24 2.49
C ASN A 52 -9.23 0.11 3.13
N ALA A 53 -8.53 1.18 2.73
CA ALA A 53 -8.80 2.53 3.23
C ALA A 53 -10.21 3.02 2.87
N ILE A 54 -10.68 2.76 1.65
CA ILE A 54 -12.02 3.16 1.18
C ILE A 54 -13.12 2.36 1.86
N THR A 55 -12.93 1.05 2.04
CA THR A 55 -13.95 0.15 2.61
C THR A 55 -14.04 0.29 4.12
N HIS A 56 -12.89 0.40 4.81
CA HIS A 56 -12.84 0.32 6.28
C HIS A 56 -12.44 1.64 6.95
N GLY A 57 -11.77 2.54 6.24
CA GLY A 57 -11.23 3.80 6.75
C GLY A 57 -12.05 5.05 6.41
N ARG A 58 -13.20 4.90 5.74
CA ARG A 58 -14.01 6.03 5.29
C ARG A 58 -14.61 6.81 6.46
N VAL A 59 -14.34 8.11 6.47
CA VAL A 59 -15.01 9.10 7.33
C VAL A 59 -15.65 10.15 6.42
N PRO A 60 -16.95 10.49 6.58
CA PRO A 60 -17.60 11.51 5.76
C PRO A 60 -16.81 12.83 5.74
N GLY A 61 -16.67 13.42 4.55
CA GLY A 61 -15.93 14.68 4.36
C GLY A 61 -14.41 14.58 4.47
N ARG A 62 -13.83 13.38 4.64
CA ARG A 62 -12.37 13.18 4.69
C ARG A 62 -11.85 12.51 3.43
N LEU A 63 -10.64 12.89 3.04
CA LEU A 63 -9.90 12.32 1.91
C LEU A 63 -9.00 11.18 2.38
N VAL A 64 -8.57 10.36 1.41
CA VAL A 64 -7.54 9.34 1.60
C VAL A 64 -6.30 9.79 0.85
N ARG A 65 -5.15 9.78 1.52
CA ARG A 65 -3.87 10.20 0.95
C ARG A 65 -3.08 8.99 0.47
N VAL A 66 -2.62 9.02 -0.77
CA VAL A 66 -1.64 8.06 -1.28
C VAL A 66 -0.29 8.74 -1.36
N HIS A 67 0.74 8.10 -0.82
CA HIS A 67 2.13 8.52 -0.86
C HIS A 67 2.96 7.43 -1.51
N LEU A 68 3.70 7.82 -2.53
CA LEU A 68 4.65 7.00 -3.27
C LEU A 68 6.03 7.63 -3.08
N ALA A 69 6.99 6.89 -2.55
CA ALA A 69 8.35 7.37 -2.35
C ALA A 69 9.38 6.33 -2.77
N VAL A 70 10.25 6.69 -3.70
CA VAL A 70 11.38 5.86 -4.13
C VAL A 70 12.63 6.31 -3.38
N GLY A 71 13.20 5.41 -2.60
CA GLY A 71 14.54 5.57 -2.01
C GLY A 71 15.60 4.83 -2.81
N LYS A 72 16.80 4.72 -2.24
CA LYS A 72 17.94 4.01 -2.86
C LYS A 72 17.67 2.50 -3.04
N ASP A 73 17.04 1.87 -2.05
CA ASP A 73 16.88 0.41 -2.00
C ASP A 73 15.42 -0.04 -1.95
N VAL A 74 14.48 0.86 -1.59
CA VAL A 74 13.07 0.52 -1.47
C VAL A 74 12.14 1.54 -2.12
N LEU A 75 11.05 1.04 -2.70
CA LEU A 75 9.87 1.80 -3.07
C LEU A 75 8.85 1.67 -1.94
N ARG A 76 8.49 2.77 -1.28
CA ARG A 76 7.46 2.81 -0.24
C ARG A 76 6.14 3.29 -0.83
N LEU A 77 5.09 2.50 -0.58
CA LEU A 77 3.69 2.83 -0.85
C LEU A 77 3.00 3.02 0.49
N ALA A 78 2.32 4.14 0.68
CA ALA A 78 1.59 4.40 1.91
C ALA A 78 0.23 5.04 1.63
N VAL A 79 -0.80 4.52 2.29
CA VAL A 79 -2.17 5.01 2.21
C VAL A 79 -2.61 5.46 3.58
N SER A 80 -3.05 6.72 3.70
CA SER A 80 -3.51 7.31 4.96
C SER A 80 -4.98 7.64 4.89
N ASP A 81 -5.75 7.17 5.89
CA ASP A 81 -7.15 7.50 6.08
C ASP A 81 -7.38 8.17 7.44
N ALA A 82 -8.59 8.69 7.67
CA ALA A 82 -8.92 9.46 8.86
C ALA A 82 -9.45 8.61 10.03
N ARG A 83 -9.56 7.28 9.89
CA ARG A 83 -10.12 6.38 10.91
C ARG A 83 -9.03 5.55 11.58
N GLY A 84 -8.63 5.96 12.79
CA GLY A 84 -7.52 5.33 13.53
C GLY A 84 -7.86 3.97 14.15
N GLU A 85 -9.11 3.79 14.59
CA GLU A 85 -9.54 2.60 15.34
C GLU A 85 -9.63 1.32 14.49
N ALA A 86 -9.85 1.46 13.18
CA ALA A 86 -10.02 0.33 12.27
C ALA A 86 -8.67 -0.19 11.78
N ARG A 87 -8.06 -1.16 12.49
CA ARG A 87 -6.80 -1.76 12.06
C ARG A 87 -6.99 -2.75 10.90
N PRO A 88 -6.09 -2.78 9.90
CA PRO A 88 -6.12 -3.80 8.86
C PRO A 88 -5.81 -5.17 9.48
N CYS A 89 -6.68 -6.16 9.28
CA CYS A 89 -6.47 -7.52 9.74
C CYS A 89 -6.08 -8.43 8.56
N VAL A 90 -4.91 -9.07 8.67
CA VAL A 90 -4.56 -10.19 7.76
C VAL A 90 -5.44 -11.37 8.14
N ARG A 91 -6.26 -11.86 7.21
CA ARG A 91 -7.01 -13.13 7.37
C ARG A 91 -6.44 -14.18 6.41
N GLU A 92 -6.30 -15.41 6.90
CA GLU A 92 -5.90 -16.56 6.07
C GLU A 92 -7.08 -17.02 5.19
N ALA A 93 -6.79 -17.63 4.05
CA ALA A 93 -7.82 -18.20 3.18
C ALA A 93 -8.49 -19.39 3.91
N GLY A 94 -9.81 -19.32 4.12
CA GLY A 94 -10.60 -20.30 4.88
C GLY A 94 -11.58 -19.67 5.88
N ASP A 95 -11.55 -18.35 5.99
CA ASP A 95 -12.26 -17.58 6.98
C ASP A 95 -13.45 -16.89 6.28
N ASP A 96 -14.67 -17.47 6.34
CA ASP A 96 -15.90 -17.22 5.52
C ASP A 96 -16.50 -15.78 5.52
N ALA A 97 -15.75 -14.74 5.85
CA ALA A 97 -16.18 -13.34 5.79
C ALA A 97 -15.77 -12.69 4.46
N PRO A 98 -16.64 -11.90 3.81
CA PRO A 98 -16.25 -11.09 2.64
C PRO A 98 -15.21 -10.04 3.02
N GLY A 99 -14.01 -10.11 2.43
CA GLY A 99 -12.92 -9.14 2.61
C GLY A 99 -11.82 -9.63 3.57
N GLY A 100 -10.59 -9.72 3.09
CA GLY A 100 -9.43 -10.15 3.89
C GLY A 100 -8.23 -10.68 3.08
N LEU A 101 -8.47 -11.10 1.84
CA LEU A 101 -7.44 -11.64 0.93
C LEU A 101 -6.42 -10.57 0.48
N GLY A 102 -6.80 -9.29 0.50
CA GLY A 102 -5.96 -8.20 0.01
C GLY A 102 -4.65 -8.00 0.77
N LEU A 103 -4.68 -8.16 2.10
CA LEU A 103 -3.46 -8.05 2.90
C LEU A 103 -2.57 -9.28 2.80
N LEU A 104 -3.10 -10.44 2.38
CA LEU A 104 -2.28 -11.61 2.07
C LEU A 104 -1.35 -11.29 0.89
N LEU A 105 -1.86 -10.61 -0.14
CA LEU A 105 -1.05 -10.15 -1.28
C LEU A 105 0.01 -9.14 -0.83
N VAL A 106 -0.34 -8.21 0.07
CA VAL A 106 0.63 -7.29 0.66
C VAL A 106 1.73 -8.04 1.42
N GLN A 107 1.35 -9.06 2.18
CA GLN A 107 2.29 -9.87 2.97
C GLN A 107 3.23 -10.71 2.11
N GLU A 108 2.78 -11.20 0.96
CA GLU A 108 3.57 -12.04 0.05
C GLU A 108 4.45 -11.21 -0.90
N LEU A 109 4.04 -10.00 -1.29
CA LEU A 109 4.79 -9.17 -2.24
C LEU A 109 5.72 -8.16 -1.58
N ALA A 110 5.32 -7.60 -0.43
CA ALA A 110 6.10 -6.56 0.22
C ALA A 110 7.31 -7.14 0.97
N ALA A 111 8.46 -6.47 0.84
CA ALA A 111 9.63 -6.73 1.68
C ALA A 111 9.33 -6.39 3.15
N ARG A 112 8.60 -5.30 3.38
CA ARG A 112 8.11 -4.85 4.69
C ARG A 112 6.76 -4.20 4.52
N TRP A 113 5.91 -4.31 5.53
CA TRP A 113 4.67 -3.53 5.60
C TRP A 113 4.30 -3.30 7.06
N GLY A 114 3.42 -2.33 7.29
CA GLY A 114 2.94 -2.06 8.63
C GLY A 114 1.88 -0.97 8.67
N VAL A 115 1.53 -0.61 9.90
CA VAL A 115 0.57 0.45 10.20
C VAL A 115 1.27 1.46 11.11
N ARG A 116 1.05 2.74 10.85
CA ARG A 116 1.51 3.84 11.68
C ARG A 116 0.31 4.66 12.11
N ASP A 117 0.14 4.82 13.41
CA ASP A 117 -0.89 5.68 13.96
C ASP A 117 -0.59 7.15 13.63
N ARG A 118 -1.64 7.95 13.46
CA ARG A 118 -1.56 9.40 13.23
C ARG A 118 -2.41 10.10 14.29
N GLU A 119 -2.13 11.38 14.51
CA GLU A 119 -3.00 12.23 15.33
C GLU A 119 -4.46 12.16 14.85
N ILE A 120 -4.65 12.14 13.53
CA ILE A 120 -5.95 11.86 12.90
C ILE A 120 -5.78 10.68 11.95
N GLY A 121 -6.33 9.53 12.37
CA GLY A 121 -6.41 8.33 11.55
C GLY A 121 -5.17 7.46 11.61
N LYS A 122 -4.84 6.83 10.49
CA LYS A 122 -3.70 5.90 10.38
C LYS A 122 -3.09 5.95 8.99
N THR A 123 -1.88 5.42 8.88
CA THR A 123 -1.21 5.12 7.60
C THR A 123 -0.90 3.63 7.54
N VAL A 124 -1.44 2.95 6.52
CA VAL A 124 -0.99 1.61 6.15
C VAL A 124 0.06 1.75 5.06
N TRP A 125 1.19 1.07 5.19
CA TRP A 125 2.30 1.20 4.26
C TRP A 125 2.93 -0.15 3.95
N CYS A 126 3.54 -0.25 2.77
CA CYS A 126 4.35 -1.38 2.36
C CYS A 126 5.57 -0.91 1.55
N GLU A 127 6.56 -1.77 1.45
CA GLU A 127 7.81 -1.53 0.74
C GLU A 127 8.12 -2.66 -0.24
N LEU A 128 8.51 -2.28 -1.44
CA LEU A 128 9.09 -3.16 -2.45
C LEU A 128 10.59 -2.90 -2.54
N ASP A 129 11.39 -3.95 -2.76
CA ASP A 129 12.80 -3.79 -3.12
C ASP A 129 12.88 -3.24 -4.54
N VAL A 130 13.60 -2.12 -4.73
CA VAL A 130 13.72 -1.49 -6.07
C VAL A 130 14.51 -2.34 -7.06
N ARG A 131 15.33 -3.26 -6.57
CA ARG A 131 16.12 -4.20 -7.37
C ARG A 131 15.36 -5.47 -7.71
N ARG A 132 14.11 -5.61 -7.23
CA ARG A 132 13.27 -6.78 -7.49
C ARG A 132 12.93 -6.86 -8.98
N GLY A 133 13.74 -7.58 -9.75
CA GLY A 133 13.30 -8.18 -11.01
C GLY A 133 12.33 -9.32 -10.67
N ARG A 134 11.18 -9.36 -11.36
CA ARG A 134 10.09 -10.34 -11.21
C ARG A 134 10.55 -11.67 -10.56
N PRO A 135 10.13 -12.01 -9.33
CA PRO A 135 10.56 -13.26 -8.72
C PRO A 135 9.89 -14.45 -9.41
N SER A 136 10.70 -15.39 -9.88
CA SER A 136 10.27 -16.76 -10.12
C SER A 136 10.40 -17.54 -8.81
N GLY A 137 9.29 -17.75 -8.10
CA GLY A 137 9.19 -18.71 -6.98
C GLY A 137 8.98 -18.11 -5.58
N PRO A 138 8.46 -18.92 -4.62
CA PRO A 138 7.90 -18.44 -3.36
C PRO A 138 9.00 -18.16 -2.33
N GLY A 139 9.28 -16.88 -2.08
CA GLY A 139 10.31 -16.42 -1.15
C GLY A 139 9.75 -15.78 0.13
N ARG A 140 9.70 -16.58 1.20
CA ARG A 140 9.66 -16.24 2.64
C ARG A 140 8.67 -15.15 3.16
N ARG A 141 7.71 -15.65 3.94
CA ARG A 141 6.63 -14.97 4.68
C ARG A 141 7.14 -13.92 5.68
N GLY A 142 6.85 -12.64 5.43
CA GLY A 142 7.00 -11.56 6.41
C GLY A 142 5.88 -11.61 7.45
N ARG A 143 6.21 -11.59 8.75
CA ARG A 143 5.22 -11.62 9.84
C ARG A 143 4.73 -10.20 10.15
N CYS A 144 3.43 -10.07 10.46
CA CYS A 144 2.83 -8.83 10.96
C CYS A 144 3.57 -8.34 12.22
N PRO A 145 4.06 -7.09 12.30
CA PRO A 145 4.61 -6.57 13.54
C PRO A 145 3.46 -6.24 14.49
N SER A 146 3.35 -7.03 15.56
CA SER A 146 2.46 -6.73 16.70
C SER A 146 2.95 -5.45 17.38
N GLY A 147 2.24 -4.34 17.17
CA GLY A 147 2.47 -3.11 17.92
C GLY A 147 2.11 -3.30 19.39
N ARG A 148 3.02 -2.91 20.29
CA ARG A 148 2.68 -2.50 21.66
C ARG A 148 2.11 -1.09 21.63
#